data_AF-A0A523KMW3-F1
#
_entry.id   AF-A0A523KMW3-F1
#
_cell.length_a   1.000
_cell.length_b   1.000
_cell.length_c   1.000
_cell.angle_alpha   90.00
_cell.angle_beta   90.00
_cell.angle_gamma   90.00
#
_symmetry.space_group_name_H-M   'P 1'
#
loop_
_entity.id
_entity.type
_entity.pdbx_description
1 polymer ?
#
loop_
_entity_poly.entity_id
_entity_poly.type
_entity_poly.pdbx_seq_one_letter_code
_entity_poly.pdbx_strand_id
1 'polypeptide(L)' 'MAAIVLTLTLTVIVAGVAWLILGSRLNLHADARQNDLLNLLSYAGVALVPIFVIVFFAMERL' A
#
# COMPACT_ATOMS: atom_id res chain seq x y z
N MET A 1 -0.91 -19.13 5.20
CA MET A 1 -2.17 -18.36 5.04
C MET A 1 -2.18 -17.08 5.88
N ALA A 2 -1.92 -17.13 7.18
CA ALA A 2 -1.91 -15.94 8.05
C ALA A 2 -0.95 -14.83 7.57
N ALA A 3 0.28 -15.18 7.17
CA ALA A 3 1.27 -14.22 6.68
C ALA A 3 0.81 -13.46 5.42
N ILE A 4 0.14 -14.12 4.48
CA ILE A 4 -0.40 -13.48 3.27
C ILE A 4 -1.50 -12.49 3.65
N VAL A 5 -2.44 -12.91 4.50
CA VAL A 5 -3.53 -12.05 4.98
C VAL A 5 -2.97 -10.83 5.72
N LEU A 6 -1.97 -11.03 6.58
CA LEU A 6 -1.30 -9.97 7.32
C LEU A 6 -0.59 -9.00 6.38
N THR A 7 0.13 -9.50 5.37
CA THR A 7 0.81 -8.70 4.36
C THR A 7 -0.16 -7.80 3.61
N LEU A 8 -1.28 -8.36 3.13
CA LEU A 8 -2.30 -7.61 2.40
C LEU A 8 -2.97 -6.57 3.31
N THR A 9 -3.31 -6.95 4.54
CA THR A 9 -3.93 -6.05 5.52
C THR A 9 -3.02 -4.86 5.83
N LEU A 10 -1.74 -5.12 6.14
CA LEU A 10 -0.77 -4.07 6.39
C LEU A 10 -0.55 -3.18 5.17
N THR A 11 -0.52 -3.77 3.97
CA THR A 11 -0.38 -3.01 2.72
C THR A 11 -1.52 -2.02 2.53
N VAL A 12 -2.76 -2.46 2.73
CA VAL A 12 -3.93 -1.58 2.64
C VAL A 12 -3.89 -0.48 3.70
N ILE A 13 -3.51 -0.81 4.94
CA ILE A 13 -3.40 0.18 6.02
C ILE A 13 -2.34 1.23 5.69
N VAL A 14 -1.13 0.81 5.32
CA VAL A 14 -0.02 1.73 5.02
C VAL A 14 -0.33 2.57 3.79
N ALA A 15 -0.90 1.98 2.74
CA ALA A 15 -1.30 2.72 1.54
C ALA A 15 -2.40 3.75 1.83
N GLY A 16 -3.40 3.37 2.63
CA GLY A 16 -4.47 4.28 3.05
C GLY A 16 -3.93 5.43 3.90
N VAL A 17 -3.04 5.15 4.85
CA VAL A 17 -2.38 6.18 5.66
C VAL A 17 -1.52 7.10 4.79
N ALA A 18 -0.72 6.54 3.87
CA ALA A 18 0.09 7.32 2.94
C ALA A 18 -0.79 8.21 2.05
N TRP A 19 -1.91 7.69 1.56
CA TRP A 19 -2.88 8.46 0.79
C TRP A 19 -3.51 9.60 1.61
N LEU A 20 -3.88 9.35 2.87
CA LEU A 20 -4.42 10.40 3.75
C LEU A 20 -3.40 11.50 4.06
N ILE A 21 -2.11 11.16 4.18
CA ILE A 21 -1.04 12.12 4.48
C ILE A 21 -0.61 12.90 3.23
N LEU A 22 -0.38 12.19 2.13
CA LEU A 22 0.18 12.77 0.92
C LEU A 22 -0.90 13.34 0.01
N GLY A 23 -2.11 12.78 0.03
CA GLY A 23 -3.16 13.03 -0.94
C GLY A 23 -2.81 12.48 -2.32
N SER A 24 -3.50 13.00 -3.34
CA SER A 24 -3.35 12.59 -4.74
C SER A 24 -2.32 13.45 -5.46
N ARG A 25 -1.04 13.29 -5.10
CA ARG A 25 0.06 14.09 -5.65
C ARG A 25 0.50 13.66 -7.05
N LEU A 26 0.25 12.40 -7.40
CA LEU A 26 0.55 11.89 -8.73
C LEU A 26 -0.61 12.28 -9.65
N ASN A 27 -0.30 12.84 -10.82
CA ASN A 27 -1.31 13.23 -11.79
C ASN A 27 -1.35 12.18 -12.91
N LEU A 28 -1.97 11.05 -12.60
CA LEU A 28 -2.00 9.83 -13.41
C LEU A 28 -3.22 9.78 -14.33
N HIS A 29 -4.28 10.55 -14.02
CA HIS A 29 -5.49 10.61 -14.83
C HIS A 29 -6.14 11.99 -14.78
N ALA A 30 -6.84 12.38 -15.86
CA ALA A 30 -7.53 13.67 -15.95
C ALA A 30 -8.81 13.74 -15.11
N ASP A 31 -9.41 12.60 -14.79
CA ASP A 31 -10.58 12.52 -13.91
C ASP A 31 -10.10 12.45 -12.46
N ALA A 32 -10.55 13.40 -11.63
CA ALA A 32 -10.07 13.54 -10.26
C ALA A 32 -10.30 12.27 -9.42
N ARG A 33 -11.48 11.64 -9.56
CA ARG A 33 -11.83 10.45 -8.79
C ARG A 33 -11.00 9.24 -9.22
N GLN A 34 -10.78 9.08 -10.53
CA GLN A 34 -9.91 8.02 -11.04
C GLN A 34 -8.45 8.27 -10.64
N ASN A 35 -8.01 9.53 -10.65
CA ASN A 35 -6.67 9.89 -10.19
C ASN A 35 -6.46 9.54 -8.71
N ASP A 36 -7.45 9.79 -7.85
CA ASP A 36 -7.41 9.43 -6.43
C ASP A 36 -7.22 7.92 -6.24
N LEU A 37 -7.99 7.11 -6.97
CA LEU A 37 -7.88 5.65 -6.94
C LEU A 37 -6.51 5.18 -7.42
N LEU A 38 -5.99 5.76 -8.50
CA LEU A 38 -4.68 5.41 -9.03
C LEU A 38 -3.53 5.80 -8.10
N ASN A 39 -3.65 6.92 -7.38
CA ASN A 39 -2.69 7.30 -6.34
C ASN A 39 -2.71 6.28 -5.20
N LEU A 40 -3.89 5.92 -4.69
CA LEU A 40 -4.03 4.92 -3.63
C LEU A 40 -3.43 3.56 -4.06
N LEU A 41 -3.73 3.11 -5.28
CA LEU A 41 -3.17 1.88 -5.83
C LEU A 41 -1.65 1.96 -6.02
N SER A 42 -1.13 3.11 -6.43
CA SER A 42 0.31 3.33 -6.56
C SER A 42 1.00 3.24 -5.20
N TYR A 43 0.43 3.87 -4.17
CA TYR A 43 0.94 3.75 -2.81
C TYR A 43 0.85 2.32 -2.28
N ALA A 44 -0.22 1.58 -2.58
CA ALA A 44 -0.33 0.16 -2.24
C ALA A 44 0.72 -0.70 -2.95
N GLY A 45 0.94 -0.47 -4.25
CA GLY A 45 1.97 -1.18 -5.01
C GLY A 45 3.37 -0.95 -4.44
N VAL A 46 3.70 0.29 -4.07
CA VAL A 46 4.98 0.64 -3.44
C VAL A 46 5.10 0.02 -2.03
N ALA A 47 4.03 0.04 -1.23
CA ALA A 47 4.03 -0.49 0.13
C ALA A 47 4.07 -2.03 0.18
N LEU A 48 3.55 -2.73 -0.84
CA LEU A 48 3.42 -4.18 -0.84
C LEU A 48 4.77 -4.89 -0.70
N VAL A 49 5.78 -4.48 -1.47
CA VAL A 49 7.11 -5.12 -1.48
C VAL A 49 7.80 -5.06 -0.12
N PRO A 50 8.00 -3.88 0.52
CA PRO A 50 8.64 -3.83 1.83
C PRO A 50 7.81 -4.54 2.92
N ILE A 51 6.48 -4.47 2.87
CA ILE A 51 5.63 -5.16 3.86
C ILE A 51 5.73 -6.68 3.71
N PHE A 52 5.72 -7.18 2.48
CA PHE A 52 5.95 -8.59 2.21
C PHE A 52 7.29 -9.05 2.79
N VAL A 53 8.36 -8.29 2.56
CA VAL A 53 9.70 -8.59 3.11
C VAL A 53 9.67 -8.61 4.64
N ILE A 54 9.04 -7.63 5.28
CA ILE A 54 8.95 -7.55 6.74
C ILE A 54 8.18 -8.75 7.30
N VAL A 55 7.01 -9.06 6.74
CA VAL A 55 6.15 -10.13 7.27
C VAL A 55 6.81 -11.51 7.11
N PHE A 56 7.35 -11.81 5.93
CA PHE A 56 7.89 -13.14 5.65
C PHE A 56 9.33 -13.35 6.13
N PHE A 57 10.17 -12.32 6.18
CA PHE A 57 11.58 -12.50 6.52
C PHE A 57 11.98 -11.94 7.88
N ALA A 58 11.30 -10.89 8.38
CA ALA A 58 11.62 -10.30 9.67
C ALA A 58 10.77 -10.89 10.81
N MET A 59 9.45 -11.03 10.62
CA MET A 59 8.57 -11.56 11.66
C MET A 59 8.57 -13.08 11.76
N GLU A 60 8.70 -13.82 10.66
CA GLU A 60 8.72 -15.30 10.70
C GLU A 60 10.02 -15.87 11.33
N ARG A 61 11.02 -15.02 11.59
CA ARG A 61 12.28 -15.40 12.27
C ARG A 61 12.32 -15.05 13.77
N LEU A 62 11.33 -14.31 14.28
CA LEU A 62 11.18 -13.95 15.69
C LEU A 62 10.24 -14.93 16.40
#